data_AF-A0A0P8UZC9-F1
#
_entry.id   AF-A0A0P8UZC9-F1
#
_cell.length_a   1.000
_cell.length_b   1.000
_cell.length_c   1.000
_cell.angle_alpha   90.00
_cell.angle_beta   90.00
_cell.angle_gamma   90.00
#
_symmetry.space_group_name_H-M   'P 1'
#
loop_
_entity.id
_entity.type
_entity.pdbx_description
1 polymer ?
#
loop_
_entity_poly.entity_id
_entity_poly.type
_entity_poly.pdbx_seq_one_letter_code
_entity_poly.pdbx_strand_id
1 'polypeptide(L)'
;MKHEIKRISKILDELITFCFLHGTNNMNISLENHEDYFKIHLESDNIDCNDVRVQQLKELLNYPRQSEVEEYYWELAGECDSDTELTLVGMMVDKAEVNFDGTSLSITLYRNK
;
A
#
# COMPACT_ATOMS: atom_id res chain seq x y z
N MET A 1 -2.55 19.21 -4.62
CA MET A 1 -3.42 18.44 -5.55
C MET A 1 -2.66 17.57 -6.55
N LYS A 2 -1.85 18.10 -7.49
CA LYS A 2 -1.14 17.25 -8.47
C LYS A 2 -0.16 16.27 -7.82
N HIS A 3 0.59 16.71 -6.81
CA HIS A 3 1.52 15.85 -6.08
C HIS A 3 0.79 14.83 -5.19
N GLU A 4 -0.31 15.21 -4.54
CA GLU A 4 -1.15 14.26 -3.79
C GLU A 4 -1.66 13.10 -4.67
N ILE A 5 -2.20 13.41 -5.85
CA ILE A 5 -2.65 12.36 -6.78
C ILE A 5 -1.47 11.49 -7.24
N LYS A 6 -0.30 12.08 -7.51
CA LYS A 6 0.90 11.29 -7.86
C LYS A 6 1.36 10.37 -6.73
N ARG A 7 1.31 10.84 -5.47
CA ARG A 7 1.64 10.03 -4.29
C ARG A 7 0.68 8.86 -4.14
N ILE A 8 -0.62 9.10 -4.33
CA ILE A 8 -1.63 8.04 -4.39
C ILE A 8 -1.32 7.04 -5.51
N SER A 9 -0.93 7.52 -6.70
CA SER A 9 -0.54 6.63 -7.80
C SER A 9 0.68 5.77 -7.44
N LYS A 10 1.70 6.32 -6.79
CA LYS A 10 2.87 5.55 -6.34
C LYS A 10 2.51 4.51 -5.27
N ILE A 11 1.64 4.86 -4.31
CA ILE A 11 1.11 3.89 -3.34
C ILE A 11 0.41 2.72 -4.06
N LEU A 12 -0.44 3.03 -5.05
CA LEU A 12 -1.13 2.00 -5.81
C LEU A 12 -0.17 1.11 -6.61
N ASP A 13 0.84 1.71 -7.24
CA ASP A 13 1.88 1.02 -8.00
C ASP A 13 2.57 -0.07 -7.15
N GLU A 14 2.94 0.29 -5.92
CA GLU A 14 3.56 -0.64 -4.96
C GLU A 14 2.65 -1.78 -4.56
N LEU A 15 1.40 -1.48 -4.21
CA LEU A 15 0.45 -2.50 -3.80
C LEU A 15 0.13 -3.47 -4.95
N ILE A 16 0.02 -2.95 -6.17
CA ILE A 16 -0.19 -3.74 -7.39
C ILE A 16 1.02 -4.65 -7.63
N THR A 17 2.21 -4.08 -7.60
CA THR A 17 3.47 -4.81 -7.82
C THR A 17 3.62 -5.94 -6.80
N PHE A 18 3.43 -5.64 -5.51
CA PHE A 18 3.45 -6.64 -4.45
C PHE A 18 2.49 -7.81 -4.73
N CYS A 19 1.22 -7.53 -5.05
CA CYS A 19 0.23 -8.58 -5.25
C CYS A 19 0.57 -9.48 -6.45
N PHE A 20 1.04 -8.90 -7.56
CA PHE A 20 1.42 -9.66 -8.75
C PHE A 20 2.73 -10.44 -8.56
N LEU A 21 3.71 -9.90 -7.85
CA LEU A 21 4.93 -10.64 -7.48
C LEU A 21 4.60 -11.86 -6.60
N HIS A 22 3.52 -11.79 -5.83
CA HIS A 22 2.99 -12.90 -5.04
C HIS A 22 1.92 -13.71 -5.78
N GLY A 23 1.92 -13.70 -7.11
CA GLY A 23 1.23 -14.70 -7.92
C GLY A 23 -0.30 -14.54 -8.00
N THR A 24 -0.85 -13.40 -7.56
CA THR A 24 -2.27 -13.15 -7.83
C THR A 24 -2.53 -13.03 -9.33
N ASN A 25 -3.68 -13.50 -9.78
CA ASN A 25 -4.14 -13.37 -11.17
C ASN A 25 -5.28 -12.37 -11.34
N ASN A 26 -5.88 -11.96 -10.22
CA ASN A 26 -7.01 -11.04 -10.21
C ASN A 26 -6.97 -10.20 -8.94
N MET A 27 -7.20 -8.90 -9.11
CA MET A 27 -7.30 -7.97 -8.00
C MET A 27 -8.33 -6.90 -8.30
N ASN A 28 -9.04 -6.46 -7.25
CA ASN A 28 -9.95 -5.33 -7.30
C ASN A 28 -9.37 -4.20 -6.47
N ILE A 29 -9.37 -3.00 -7.03
CA ILE A 29 -8.91 -1.79 -6.34
C ILE A 29 -10.02 -0.75 -6.43
N SER A 30 -10.34 -0.13 -5.29
CA SER A 30 -11.16 1.08 -5.22
C SER A 30 -10.38 2.22 -4.59
N LEU A 31 -10.53 3.40 -5.19
CA LEU A 31 -9.97 4.66 -4.69
C LEU A 31 -11.12 5.64 -4.48
N GLU A 32 -11.30 6.07 -3.24
CA GLU A 32 -12.31 7.04 -2.84
C GLU A 32 -11.63 8.34 -2.41
N ASN A 33 -11.99 9.47 -3.03
CA ASN A 33 -11.53 10.80 -2.66
C ASN A 33 -12.61 11.48 -1.81
N HIS A 34 -12.45 11.44 -0.50
CA HIS A 34 -13.32 12.12 0.47
C HIS A 34 -12.88 13.57 0.66
N GLU A 35 -13.60 14.36 1.48
CA GLU A 35 -13.24 15.76 1.69
C GLU A 35 -11.86 15.92 2.33
N ASP A 36 -11.57 15.14 3.38
CA ASP A 36 -10.34 15.29 4.20
C ASP A 36 -9.27 14.21 3.95
N TYR A 37 -9.63 13.12 3.28
CA TYR A 37 -8.73 11.97 3.11
C TYR A 37 -9.00 11.19 1.82
N PHE A 38 -8.03 10.37 1.44
CA PHE A 38 -8.18 9.31 0.45
C PHE A 38 -8.32 7.97 1.16
N LYS A 39 -9.19 7.12 0.62
CA LYS A 39 -9.30 5.72 1.03
C LYS A 39 -8.97 4.83 -0.15
N ILE A 40 -7.98 3.96 0.02
CA ILE A 40 -7.59 2.96 -0.95
C ILE A 40 -8.01 1.62 -0.38
N HIS A 41 -8.75 0.84 -1.15
CA HIS A 41 -9.09 -0.53 -0.79
C HIS A 41 -8.65 -1.47 -1.92
N LEU A 42 -7.97 -2.54 -1.54
CA LEU A 42 -7.45 -3.56 -2.46
C LEU A 42 -7.88 -4.93 -1.95
N GLU A 43 -8.40 -5.74 -2.86
CA GLU A 43 -8.69 -7.15 -2.63
C GLU A 43 -7.96 -7.97 -3.70
N SER A 44 -7.29 -9.03 -3.27
CA SER A 44 -6.55 -9.95 -4.13
C SER A 44 -6.82 -11.37 -3.69
N ASP A 45 -7.23 -12.22 -4.63
CA ASP A 45 -7.53 -13.63 -4.38
C ASP A 45 -6.37 -14.53 -4.84
N ASN A 46 -6.25 -15.70 -4.21
CA ASN A 46 -5.25 -16.71 -4.52
C ASN A 46 -3.82 -16.15 -4.51
N ILE A 47 -3.51 -15.31 -3.52
CA ILE A 47 -2.17 -14.74 -3.36
C ILE A 47 -1.27 -15.72 -2.62
N ASP A 48 -0.04 -15.88 -3.09
CA ASP A 48 1.00 -16.71 -2.45
C ASP A 48 1.64 -15.95 -1.28
N CYS A 49 0.86 -15.85 -0.20
CA CYS A 49 1.29 -15.29 1.07
C CYS A 49 1.09 -16.29 2.20
N ASN A 50 1.91 -16.15 3.24
CA ASN A 50 1.76 -16.87 4.49
C ASN A 50 1.58 -15.88 5.64
N ASP A 51 1.19 -16.38 6.81
CA ASP A 51 0.95 -15.54 7.98
C ASP A 51 2.17 -14.67 8.33
N VAL A 52 3.39 -15.21 8.20
CA VAL A 52 4.62 -14.46 8.49
C VAL A 52 4.76 -13.24 7.58
N ARG A 53 4.55 -13.40 6.27
CA ARG A 53 4.63 -12.31 5.30
C ARG A 53 3.52 -11.29 5.51
N VAL A 54 2.33 -11.74 5.85
CA VAL A 54 1.21 -10.85 6.14
C VAL A 54 1.48 -10.03 7.41
N GLN A 55 2.12 -10.62 8.42
CA GLN A 55 2.55 -9.84 9.60
C GLN A 55 3.63 -8.81 9.23
N GLN A 56 4.62 -9.18 8.41
CA GLN A 56 5.61 -8.22 7.91
C GLN A 56 4.94 -7.07 7.13
N LEU A 57 4.01 -7.39 6.22
CA LEU A 57 3.24 -6.39 5.48
C LEU A 57 2.48 -5.44 6.41
N LYS A 58 1.87 -5.98 7.48
CA LYS A 58 1.20 -5.16 8.51
C LYS A 58 2.15 -4.19 9.19
N GLU A 59 3.34 -4.65 9.55
CA GLU A 59 4.36 -3.84 10.21
C GLU A 59 4.89 -2.73 9.28
N LEU A 60 5.16 -3.06 8.01
CA LEU A 60 5.65 -2.12 7.01
C LEU A 60 4.62 -1.03 6.69
N LEU A 61 3.35 -1.42 6.46
CA LEU A 61 2.28 -0.48 6.09
C LEU A 61 1.74 0.35 7.26
N ASN A 62 1.89 -0.12 8.51
CA ASN A 62 1.56 0.66 9.71
C ASN A 62 2.77 1.38 10.31
N TYR A 63 3.88 1.49 9.56
CA TYR A 63 4.96 2.34 9.98
C TYR A 63 4.47 3.79 10.12
N PRO A 64 4.80 4.51 11.20
CA PRO A 64 4.25 5.84 11.44
C PRO A 64 4.49 6.79 10.26
N ARG A 65 3.46 7.56 9.89
CA ARG A 65 3.57 8.57 8.83
C ARG A 65 4.73 9.54 9.10
N GLN A 66 5.59 9.74 8.10
CA GLN A 66 6.74 10.66 8.20
C GLN A 66 6.67 11.67 7.06
N SER A 67 5.99 12.79 7.30
CA SER A 67 5.73 13.83 6.28
C SER A 67 7.00 14.40 5.65
N GLU A 68 8.09 14.48 6.43
CA GLU A 68 9.40 14.95 5.97
C GLU A 68 10.02 13.97 4.96
N VAL A 69 9.99 12.67 5.26
CA VAL A 69 10.50 11.63 4.37
C VAL A 69 9.63 11.52 3.12
N GLU A 70 8.31 11.61 3.29
CA GLU A 70 7.35 11.66 2.20
C GLU A 70 7.64 12.82 1.24
N GLU A 71 8.03 14.01 1.71
CA GLU A 71 8.27 15.16 0.84
C GLU A 71 9.45 14.94 -0.12
N TYR A 72 10.50 14.26 0.35
CA TYR A 72 11.74 14.08 -0.42
C TYR A 72 11.85 12.76 -1.16
N TYR A 73 11.25 11.67 -0.65
CA TYR A 73 11.54 10.31 -1.13
C TYR A 73 10.36 9.62 -1.81
N TRP A 74 9.18 10.23 -1.85
CA TRP A 74 7.99 9.61 -2.48
C TRP A 74 8.19 9.24 -3.96
N GLU A 75 9.10 9.92 -4.67
CA GLU A 75 9.41 9.59 -6.08
C GLU A 75 10.18 8.28 -6.23
N LEU A 76 10.80 7.77 -5.16
CA LEU A 76 11.56 6.53 -5.15
C LEU A 76 10.71 5.28 -4.90
N ALA A 77 9.44 5.43 -4.50
CA ALA A 77 8.53 4.29 -4.42
C ALA A 77 8.36 3.67 -5.82
N GLY A 78 8.55 2.37 -5.98
CA GLY A 78 8.39 1.65 -7.24
C GLY A 78 9.58 1.68 -8.17
N GLU A 79 10.76 2.02 -7.66
CA GLU A 79 11.98 2.10 -8.47
C GLU A 79 12.98 0.96 -8.12
N CYS A 80 12.69 0.13 -7.12
CA CYS A 80 13.56 -0.92 -6.60
C CYS A 80 12.77 -2.19 -6.21
N ASP A 81 13.19 -3.36 -6.69
CA ASP A 81 12.51 -4.65 -6.45
C ASP A 81 12.60 -5.19 -4.99
N SER A 82 12.69 -4.32 -3.98
CA SER A 82 12.91 -4.69 -2.59
C SER A 82 11.70 -4.37 -1.71
N ASP A 83 11.40 -5.24 -0.74
CA ASP A 83 10.30 -5.06 0.23
C ASP A 83 10.39 -3.74 1.05
N THR A 84 11.53 -3.05 1.01
CA THR A 84 11.72 -1.73 1.62
C THR A 84 10.80 -0.66 1.03
N GLU A 85 10.27 -0.83 -0.19
CA GLU A 85 9.35 0.14 -0.80
C GLU A 85 7.98 0.19 -0.10
N LEU A 86 7.53 -0.93 0.46
CA LEU A 86 6.31 -0.96 1.29
C LEU A 86 6.47 -0.19 2.60
N THR A 87 7.70 -0.02 3.09
CA THR A 87 7.97 0.86 4.24
C THR A 87 7.72 2.32 3.87
N LEU A 88 8.11 2.73 2.66
CA LEU A 88 7.87 4.07 2.14
C LEU A 88 6.36 4.30 1.97
N VAL A 89 5.61 3.29 1.49
CA VAL A 89 4.14 3.34 1.48
C VAL A 89 3.58 3.55 2.89
N GLY A 90 4.07 2.83 3.90
CA GLY A 90 3.69 3.04 5.30
C GLY A 90 3.92 4.48 5.76
N MET A 91 5.08 5.06 5.45
CA MET A 91 5.40 6.45 5.76
C MET A 91 4.52 7.47 5.03
N MET A 92 3.85 7.06 3.95
CA MET A 92 2.94 7.88 3.14
C MET A 92 1.46 7.72 3.53
N VAL A 93 1.10 6.85 4.49
CA VAL A 93 -0.31 6.67 4.89
C VAL A 93 -0.47 6.89 6.39
N ASP A 94 -1.66 7.29 6.81
CA ASP A 94 -1.96 7.54 8.22
C ASP A 94 -2.41 6.26 8.95
N LYS A 95 -2.99 5.31 8.20
CA LYS A 95 -3.47 4.04 8.75
C LYS A 95 -3.51 2.97 7.67
N ALA A 96 -3.15 1.74 8.04
CA ALA A 96 -3.31 0.56 7.20
C ALA A 96 -4.03 -0.57 7.95
N GLU A 97 -5.05 -1.14 7.32
CA GLU A 97 -5.75 -2.33 7.78
C GLU A 97 -5.45 -3.46 6.79
N VAL A 98 -4.91 -4.58 7.29
CA VAL A 98 -4.55 -5.73 6.45
C VAL A 98 -5.22 -6.97 7.01
N ASN A 99 -5.98 -7.67 6.16
CA ASN A 99 -6.67 -8.90 6.50
C ASN A 99 -6.26 -9.99 5.52
N PHE A 100 -6.03 -11.20 6.04
CA PHE A 100 -5.69 -12.38 5.25
C PHE A 100 -6.43 -13.58 5.84
N ASP A 101 -7.07 -14.37 4.99
CA ASP A 101 -7.84 -15.55 5.40
C ASP A 101 -7.17 -16.90 5.05
N GLY A 102 -5.93 -16.84 4.55
CA GLY A 102 -5.19 -18.00 4.04
C GLY A 102 -5.14 -18.07 2.52
N THR A 103 -6.05 -17.39 1.81
CA THR A 103 -6.13 -17.39 0.34
C THR A 103 -6.30 -16.02 -0.26
N SER A 104 -7.01 -15.12 0.41
CA SER A 104 -7.35 -13.80 -0.05
C SER A 104 -6.78 -12.75 0.88
N LEU A 105 -6.21 -11.69 0.30
CA LEU A 105 -5.63 -10.55 0.98
C LEU A 105 -6.50 -9.31 0.72
N SER A 106 -6.84 -8.62 1.81
CA SER A 106 -7.53 -7.33 1.77
C SER A 106 -6.69 -6.27 2.48
N ILE A 107 -6.44 -5.16 1.80
CA ILE A 107 -5.70 -4.02 2.33
C ILE A 107 -6.58 -2.78 2.23
N THR A 108 -6.74 -2.05 3.32
CA THR A 108 -7.39 -0.72 3.33
C THR A 108 -6.42 0.31 3.89
N LEU A 109 -6.10 1.32 3.09
CA LEU A 109 -5.24 2.43 3.48
C LEU A 109 -6.05 3.72 3.60
N TYR A 110 -5.72 4.52 4.60
CA TYR A 110 -6.26 5.86 4.80
C TYR A 110 -5.13 6.87 4.79
N ARG A 111 -5.29 7.92 3.98
CA ARG A 111 -4.31 9.01 3.85
C ARG A 111 -5.01 10.36 3.92
N ASN A 112 -4.70 11.16 4.92
CA ASN A 112 -5.17 12.54 5.08
C ASN A 112 -4.50 13.45 4.02
N LYS A 113 -5.27 14.41 3.51
CA LYS A 113 -4.85 15.35 2.45
C LYS A 113 -3.81 16.38 2.89
#